data_AF-A0A1S2MM29-F1
#
_entry.id   AF-A0A1S2MM29-F1
#
_cell.length_a   1.000
_cell.length_b   1.000
_cell.length_c   1.000
_cell.angle_alpha   90.00
_cell.angle_beta   90.00
_cell.angle_gamma   90.00
#
_symmetry.space_group_name_H-M   'P 1'
#
loop_
_entity.id
_entity.type
_entity.pdbx_description
1 polymer ?
#
loop_
_entity_poly.entity_id
_entity_poly.type
_entity_poly.pdbx_seq_one_letter_code
_entity_poly.pdbx_strand_id
1 'polypeptide(L)' 'MYINYWKNAFDYKGTSSLINLIWCIVINIAVLVLIMVSGLFVPITWENTVVDIYYLVLLIMIIPTVSMAVRVVHSFIKK' A
#
# COMPACT_ATOMS: atom_id res chain seq x y z
N MET A 1 -7.38 -7.11 -8.15
CA MET A 1 -7.88 -6.12 -7.17
C MET A 1 -6.78 -5.15 -6.73
N TYR A 2 -5.68 -5.62 -6.14
CA TYR A 2 -4.55 -4.77 -5.71
C TYR A 2 -3.88 -3.97 -6.83
N ILE A 3 -3.61 -4.60 -7.98
CA ILE A 3 -3.04 -3.92 -9.17
C ILE A 3 -3.93 -2.75 -9.63
N ASN A 4 -5.25 -2.83 -9.45
CA ASN A 4 -6.14 -1.73 -9.80
C ASN A 4 -6.02 -0.55 -8.83
N TYR A 5 -5.62 -0.77 -7.57
CA TYR A 5 -5.30 0.33 -6.65
C TYR A 5 -4.05 1.07 -7.10
N TRP A 6 -3.03 0.33 -7.55
CA TRP A 6 -1.80 0.90 -8.10
C TRP A 6 -2.01 1.62 -9.42
N LYS A 7 -2.75 1.02 -10.36
CA LYS A 7 -3.07 1.66 -11.65
C LYS A 7 -3.83 2.98 -11.47
N ASN A 8 -4.64 3.07 -10.43
CA ASN A 8 -5.42 4.27 -10.11
C ASN A 8 -4.87 5.01 -8.88
N ALA A 9 -3.57 4.88 -8.58
CA ALA A 9 -2.95 5.49 -7.40
C ALA A 9 -2.90 7.03 -7.46
N PHE A 10 -3.01 7.59 -8.67
CA PHE A 10 -3.04 9.04 -8.90
C PHE A 10 -4.44 9.56 -9.28
N ASP A 11 -5.45 8.69 -9.27
CA ASP A 11 -6.83 9.13 -9.46
C ASP A 11 -7.46 9.48 -8.11
N TYR A 12 -7.78 10.76 -7.94
CA TYR A 12 -8.41 11.34 -6.75
C TYR A 12 -9.88 11.74 -6.98
N LYS A 13 -10.37 11.64 -8.21
CA LYS A 13 -11.71 12.16 -8.59
C LYS A 13 -12.82 11.12 -8.42
N GLY A 14 -12.45 9.83 -8.39
CA GLY A 14 -13.39 8.74 -8.18
C GLY A 14 -14.00 8.68 -6.76
N THR A 15 -14.95 7.77 -6.59
CA THR A 15 -15.54 7.40 -5.30
C THR A 15 -15.17 5.95 -4.98
N SER A 16 -14.80 5.65 -3.74
CA SER A 16 -14.57 4.27 -3.29
C SER A 16 -15.25 3.97 -1.96
N SER A 17 -15.46 2.69 -1.67
CA SER A 17 -16.03 2.25 -0.39
C SER A 17 -14.96 2.12 0.69
N LEU A 18 -15.36 2.28 1.95
CA LEU A 18 -14.47 2.11 3.10
C LEU A 18 -13.87 0.70 3.15
N ILE A 19 -14.63 -0.31 2.72
CA ILE A 19 -14.16 -1.70 2.60
C ILE A 19 -12.97 -1.81 1.64
N ASN A 20 -12.97 -1.08 0.52
CA ASN A 20 -11.84 -1.09 -0.42
C ASN A 20 -10.58 -0.47 0.18
N LEU A 21 -10.71 0.56 1.03
CA LEU A 21 -9.58 1.13 1.75
C LEU A 21 -8.99 0.13 2.75
N ILE A 22 -9.84 -0.58 3.50
CA ILE A 22 -9.41 -1.66 4.41
C ILE A 22 -8.64 -2.73 3.63
N TRP A 23 -9.19 -3.21 2.51
CA TRP A 23 -8.48 -4.20 1.67
C TRP A 23 -7.14 -3.67 1.14
N CYS A 24 -7.07 -2.41 0.74
CA CYS A 24 -5.81 -1.81 0.30
C CYS A 24 -4.75 -1.83 1.42
N ILE A 25 -5.14 -1.46 2.64
CA ILE A 25 -4.24 -1.43 3.80
C ILE A 25 -3.81 -2.86 4.18
N VAL A 26 -4.74 -3.82 4.23
CA VAL A 26 -4.45 -5.22 4.56
C VAL A 26 -3.44 -5.81 3.58
N ILE A 27 -3.60 -5.56 2.28
CA ILE A 27 -2.66 -6.08 1.27
C ILE A 27 -1.29 -5.38 1.38
N ASN A 28 -1.25 -4.07 1.64
CA ASN A 28 0.02 -3.36 1.88
C ASN A 28 0.76 -3.98 3.09
N ILE A 29 0.06 -4.22 4.20
CA ILE A 29 0.64 -4.88 5.38
C ILE A 29 1.15 -6.28 5.03
N ALA A 30 0.37 -7.07 4.29
CA ALA A 30 0.79 -8.41 3.87
C ALA A 30 2.08 -8.39 3.04
N VAL A 31 2.23 -7.45 2.11
CA VAL A 31 3.46 -7.29 1.33
C VAL A 31 4.64 -6.90 2.22
N LEU A 32 4.45 -5.96 3.15
CA LEU A 32 5.49 -5.54 4.08
C LEU A 32 5.96 -6.68 5.00
N VAL A 33 5.03 -7.51 5.49
CA VAL A 33 5.35 -8.71 6.26
C VAL A 33 6.16 -9.70 5.43
N LEU A 34 5.80 -9.91 4.16
CA LEU A 34 6.56 -10.80 3.27
C LEU A 34 7.99 -10.32 3.04
N ILE A 35 8.21 -9.00 2.95
CA ILE A 35 9.57 -8.43 2.83
C ILE A 35 10.37 -8.64 4.12
N MET A 36 9.76 -8.48 5.30
CA MET A 36 10.47 -8.79 6.55
C MET A 36 10.81 -10.29 6.64
N VAL A 37 9.88 -11.16 6.25
CA VAL A 37 10.09 -12.61 6.26
C VAL A 37 11.18 -13.01 5.27
N SER A 38 11.29 -12.36 4.10
CA SER A 38 12.40 -12.63 3.18
C SER A 38 13.77 -12.27 3.77
N GLY A 39 13.81 -11.29 4.68
CA GLY A 39 14.98 -10.94 5.49
C GLY A 39 15.57 -12.10 6.29
N LEU A 40 14.75 -13.08 6.70
CA LEU A 40 15.22 -14.26 7.43
C LEU A 40 15.99 -15.26 6.55
N PHE A 41 15.87 -15.14 5.23
CA PHE A 41 16.48 -16.07 4.27
C PHE A 41 17.70 -15.48 3.55
N VAL A 42 18.05 -14.22 3.80
CA VAL A 42 19.22 -13.57 3.19
C VAL A 42 20.44 -13.60 4.12
N PRO A 43 21.66 -13.55 3.58
CA PRO A 43 22.86 -13.40 4.40
C PRO A 43 22.85 -12.09 5.20
N ILE A 44 23.50 -12.07 6.37
CA ILE A 44 23.60 -10.90 7.26
C ILE A 44 24.10 -9.64 6.53
N THR A 45 24.99 -9.79 5.54
CA THR A 45 25.49 -8.65 4.76
C THR A 45 24.42 -7.95 3.91
N TRP A 46 23.29 -8.60 3.66
CA TRP A 46 22.15 -8.09 2.88
C TRP A 46 21.01 -7.57 3.76
N GLU A 47 21.10 -7.68 5.09
CA GLU A 47 20.05 -7.26 6.02
C GLU A 47 19.70 -5.78 5.80
N ASN A 48 20.70 -4.90 5.74
CA ASN A 48 20.48 -3.47 5.45
C ASN A 48 19.78 -3.25 4.12
N THR A 49 20.14 -4.00 3.08
CA THR A 49 19.49 -3.89 1.76
C THR A 49 18.02 -4.30 1.83
N VAL A 50 17.68 -5.36 2.57
CA VAL A 50 16.27 -5.77 2.75
C VAL A 50 15.49 -4.72 3.53
N VAL A 51 16.09 -4.14 4.57
CA VAL A 51 15.49 -3.06 5.36
C VAL A 51 15.28 -1.80 4.51
N ASP A 52 16.24 -1.43 3.66
CA ASP A 52 16.11 -0.31 2.73
C ASP A 52 14.98 -0.55 1.72
N ILE A 53 14.87 -1.77 1.19
CA ILE A 53 13.75 -2.17 0.30
C ILE A 53 12.42 -2.08 1.05
N TYR A 54 12.36 -2.52 2.31
CA TYR A 54 11.16 -2.40 3.13
C TYR A 54 10.70 -0.94 3.25
N TYR A 55 11.61 -0.03 3.60
CA TYR A 55 11.29 1.39 3.72
C TYR A 55 10.92 2.05 2.38
N LEU A 56 11.58 1.66 1.30
CA LEU A 56 11.24 2.14 -0.05
C LEU A 56 9.84 1.69 -0.46
N VAL A 57 9.50 0.41 -0.25
CA VAL A 57 8.17 -0.11 -0.55
C VAL A 57 7.10 0.55 0.32
N LEU A 58 7.38 0.74 1.61
CA LEU A 58 6.51 1.47 2.54
C LEU A 58 6.19 2.87 2.00
N LEU A 59 7.22 3.62 1.58
CA LEU A 59 7.06 4.98 1.06
C LEU A 59 6.19 5.00 -0.20
N ILE A 60 6.43 4.10 -1.14
CA ILE A 60 5.67 4.04 -2.41
C ILE A 60 4.20 3.67 -2.12
N MET A 61 3.93 2.77 -1.16
CA MET A 61 2.57 2.37 -0.78
C MET A 61 1.71 3.48 -0.17
N ILE A 62 2.32 4.56 0.32
CA ILE A 62 1.57 5.73 0.82
C ILE A 62 0.71 6.33 -0.30
N ILE A 63 1.23 6.38 -1.54
CA ILE A 63 0.54 7.00 -2.68
C ILE A 63 -0.85 6.36 -2.94
N PRO A 64 -0.97 5.05 -3.23
CA PRO A 64 -2.27 4.43 -3.44
C PRO A 64 -3.16 4.51 -2.18
N THR A 65 -2.58 4.49 -0.98
CA THR A 65 -3.34 4.59 0.28
C THR A 65 -4.00 5.96 0.43
N VAL A 66 -3.26 7.05 0.18
CA VAL A 66 -3.78 8.42 0.22
C VAL A 66 -4.85 8.62 -0.86
N SER A 67 -4.61 8.17 -2.09
CA SER A 67 -5.62 8.24 -3.15
C SER A 67 -6.89 7.49 -2.78
N MET A 68 -6.79 6.28 -2.21
CA MET A 68 -7.95 5.54 -1.72
C MET A 68 -8.67 6.27 -0.59
N ALA A 69 -7.96 6.86 0.36
CA ALA A 69 -8.56 7.63 1.45
C ALA A 69 -9.34 8.85 0.93
N VAL A 70 -8.76 9.62 0.01
CA VAL A 70 -9.44 10.76 -0.63
C VAL A 70 -10.71 10.32 -1.35
N ARG A 71 -10.66 9.21 -2.11
CA ARG A 71 -11.84 8.67 -2.80
C ARG A 71 -12.94 8.20 -1.85
N VAL A 72 -12.57 7.68 -0.68
CA VAL A 72 -13.54 7.31 0.37
C VAL A 72 -14.19 8.55 0.99
N VAL A 73 -13.41 9.59 1.31
CA VAL A 73 -13.93 10.85 1.83
C VAL A 73 -14.89 11.51 0.82
N HIS A 74 -14.53 11.55 -0.46
CA HIS A 74 -15.43 12.03 -1.51
C HIS A 74 -16.74 11.23 -1.59
N SER A 75 -16.72 9.92 -1.38
CA SER A 75 -17.94 9.11 -1.33
C SER A 75 -18.87 9.50 -0.19
N PHE A 76 -18.34 9.96 0.95
CA PHE A 76 -19.15 10.42 2.07
C PHE A 76 -19.72 11.83 1.85
N ILE A 77 -18.98 12.70 1.17
CA ILE A 77 -19.43 14.08 0.88
C ILE A 77 -20.50 14.11 -0.22
N LYS A 78 -20.40 13.22 -1.22
CA LYS A 78 -21.38 13.14 -2.33
C LYS A 78 -22.66 12.38 -1.99
N LYS A 79 -22.74 11.78 -0.81
CA LYS A 79 -23.86 10.94 -0.37
C LYS A 79 -24.78 11.76 0.52
#